data_AF-A0A1G9C7N7-F1
#
_entry.id   AF-A0A1G9C7N7-F1
#
_cell.length_a   1.000
_cell.length_b   1.000
_cell.length_c   1.000
_cell.angle_alpha   90.00
_cell.angle_beta   90.00
_cell.angle_gamma   90.00
#
_symmetry.space_group_name_H-M   'P 1'
#
loop_
_entity.id
_entity.type
_entity.pdbx_description
1 polymer ?
#
loop_
_entity_poly.entity_id
_entity_poly.type
_entity_poly.pdbx_seq_one_letter_code
_entity_poly.pdbx_strand_id
1 'polypeptide(L)'
;MKASAADVTPSTRSARARDKLMHTAERLYAEHGFANVSIRMIGEAAGQRNKSAVQYHFSTRDELIQAILTRHAEAIERHRAPMAAALEGSGEVSLRDWIACVIVPSIEHHIELGTPSWYGRFLAQAVVEPSLREYVIQAHLRTPSFRRLEQLRPPRGQDRDPELTARNAAMTRQLIVHMSAELEADLAGGRIPAAEAERSWRRLGETLITAICGLSSALLGSA
;
A
#
# COMPACT_ATOMS: atom_id res chain seq x y z
N MET A 1 -26.94 -36.74 -10.90
CA MET A 1 -27.67 -35.82 -9.99
C MET A 1 -26.62 -35.01 -9.24
N LYS A 2 -26.53 -33.70 -9.51
CA LYS A 2 -25.46 -32.80 -9.05
C LYS A 2 -25.57 -32.57 -7.54
N ALA A 3 -24.50 -32.81 -6.79
CA ALA A 3 -24.39 -32.37 -5.41
C ALA A 3 -23.92 -30.91 -5.38
N SER A 4 -24.66 -30.12 -4.61
CA SER A 4 -24.56 -28.66 -4.45
C SER A 4 -23.23 -28.24 -3.84
N ALA A 5 -22.62 -27.19 -4.40
CA ALA A 5 -21.54 -26.45 -3.77
C ALA A 5 -22.09 -25.76 -2.51
N ALA A 6 -21.72 -26.28 -1.34
CA ALA A 6 -21.98 -25.61 -0.09
C ALA A 6 -21.08 -24.37 0.00
N ASP A 7 -21.71 -23.22 0.23
CA ASP A 7 -21.09 -21.96 0.57
C ASP A 7 -20.26 -22.13 1.86
N VAL A 8 -18.92 -22.16 1.73
CA VAL A 8 -18.01 -22.35 2.86
C VAL A 8 -17.56 -20.99 3.36
N THR A 9 -18.34 -20.37 4.24
CA THR A 9 -17.83 -19.27 5.05
C THR A 9 -16.68 -19.81 5.93
N PRO A 10 -15.48 -19.23 5.90
CA PRO A 10 -14.36 -19.73 6.72
C PRO A 10 -14.71 -19.68 8.20
N SER A 11 -14.40 -20.75 8.94
CA SER A 11 -14.54 -20.71 10.40
C SER A 11 -13.68 -19.59 11.01
N THR A 12 -14.11 -18.98 12.12
CA THR A 12 -13.36 -17.90 12.79
C THR A 12 -11.92 -18.29 13.12
N ARG A 13 -11.67 -19.57 13.38
CA ARG A 13 -10.32 -20.12 13.62
C ARG A 13 -9.47 -20.14 12.34
N SER A 14 -10.08 -20.50 11.21
CA SER A 14 -9.46 -20.48 9.88
C SER A 14 -9.06 -19.05 9.48
N ALA A 15 -9.95 -18.08 9.68
CA ALA A 15 -9.66 -16.66 9.42
C ALA A 15 -8.48 -16.14 10.27
N ARG A 16 -8.48 -16.41 11.59
CA ARG A 16 -7.37 -16.02 12.48
C ARG A 16 -6.03 -16.64 12.07
N ALA A 17 -6.03 -17.89 11.60
CA ALA A 17 -4.82 -18.55 11.12
C ALA A 17 -4.29 -17.90 9.84
N ARG A 18 -5.19 -17.57 8.90
CA ARG A 18 -4.88 -16.83 7.68
C ARG A 18 -4.26 -15.46 7.99
N ASP A 19 -4.88 -14.69 8.90
CA ASP A 19 -4.39 -13.37 9.28
C ASP A 19 -3.01 -13.44 9.96
N LYS A 20 -2.81 -14.44 10.82
CA LYS A 20 -1.51 -14.68 11.46
C LYS A 20 -0.42 -14.98 10.43
N LEU A 21 -0.74 -15.79 9.41
CA LEU A 21 0.21 -16.09 8.32
C LEU A 21 0.56 -14.83 7.53
N MET A 22 -0.44 -14.03 7.15
CA MET A 22 -0.22 -12.77 6.43
C MET A 22 0.65 -11.80 7.23
N HIS A 23 0.34 -11.59 8.50
CA HIS A 23 1.10 -10.68 9.36
C HIS A 23 2.54 -11.18 9.60
N THR A 24 2.72 -12.49 9.80
CA THR A 24 4.06 -13.08 9.93
C THR A 24 4.87 -12.92 8.64
N ALA A 25 4.24 -13.14 7.49
CA ALA A 25 4.88 -13.01 6.20
C ALA A 25 5.28 -11.56 5.90
N GLU A 26 4.38 -10.60 6.11
CA GLU A 26 4.65 -9.16 5.96
C GLU A 26 5.89 -8.76 6.77
N ARG A 27 5.95 -9.14 8.04
CA ARG A 27 7.11 -8.89 8.90
C ARG A 27 8.39 -9.51 8.34
N LEU A 28 8.38 -10.81 8.02
CA LEU A 28 9.58 -11.50 7.55
C LEU A 28 10.08 -10.90 6.23
N TYR A 29 9.18 -10.58 5.30
CA TYR A 29 9.53 -9.94 4.04
C TYR A 29 10.08 -8.52 4.25
N ALA A 30 9.53 -7.75 5.17
CA ALA A 30 10.05 -6.43 5.53
C ALA A 30 11.45 -6.50 6.17
N GLU A 31 11.73 -7.51 6.98
CA GLU A 31 12.97 -7.65 7.75
C GLU A 31 14.09 -8.35 6.97
N HIS A 32 13.75 -9.29 6.09
CA HIS A 32 14.73 -10.16 5.43
C HIS A 32 14.68 -10.09 3.90
N GLY A 33 13.69 -9.39 3.33
CA GLY A 33 13.50 -9.29 1.89
C GLY A 33 12.88 -10.55 1.27
N PHE A 34 12.36 -10.38 0.07
CA PHE A 34 11.62 -11.41 -0.67
C PHE A 34 12.45 -12.62 -1.09
N ALA A 35 13.74 -12.42 -1.38
CA ALA A 35 14.65 -13.48 -1.81
C ALA A 35 15.00 -14.47 -0.68
N ASN A 36 14.97 -14.01 0.59
CA ASN A 36 15.44 -14.80 1.74
C ASN A 36 14.31 -15.48 2.53
N VAL A 37 13.05 -15.30 2.14
CA VAL A 37 11.89 -15.75 2.92
C VAL A 37 11.08 -16.76 2.12
N SER A 38 11.04 -18.00 2.62
CA SER A 38 10.25 -19.09 2.05
C SER A 38 8.89 -19.27 2.76
N ILE A 39 7.91 -19.86 2.07
CA ILE A 39 6.61 -20.24 2.66
C ILE A 39 6.79 -21.14 3.90
N ARG A 40 7.80 -22.01 3.89
CA ARG A 40 8.13 -22.87 5.03
C ARG A 40 8.56 -22.03 6.24
N MET A 41 9.46 -21.07 6.06
CA MET A 41 9.91 -20.18 7.13
C MET A 41 8.73 -19.37 7.71
N ILE A 42 7.82 -18.90 6.85
CA ILE A 42 6.60 -18.20 7.28
C ILE A 42 5.72 -19.12 8.14
N GLY A 43 5.49 -20.36 7.69
CA GLY A 43 4.70 -21.35 8.44
C GLY A 43 5.30 -21.64 9.81
N GLU A 44 6.60 -21.87 9.88
CA GLU A 44 7.32 -22.12 11.13
C GLU A 44 7.26 -20.93 12.08
N ALA A 45 7.52 -19.72 11.59
CA ALA A 45 7.42 -18.49 12.38
C ALA A 45 5.98 -18.18 12.83
N ALA A 46 4.97 -18.58 12.05
CA ALA A 46 3.57 -18.45 12.42
C ALA A 46 3.12 -19.53 13.42
N GLY A 47 3.99 -20.47 13.79
CA GLY A 47 3.69 -21.59 14.69
C GLY A 47 2.83 -22.68 14.03
N GLN A 48 2.75 -22.72 12.70
CA GLN A 48 2.08 -23.77 11.94
C GLN A 48 3.06 -24.92 11.75
N ARG A 49 3.00 -25.92 12.65
CA ARG A 49 3.89 -27.10 12.62
C ARG A 49 3.68 -28.02 11.42
N ASN A 50 2.60 -27.84 10.64
CA ASN A 50 2.28 -28.66 9.48
C ASN A 50 2.32 -27.81 8.19
N LYS A 51 3.16 -28.20 7.22
CA LYS A 51 3.23 -27.56 5.88
C LYS A 51 1.86 -27.47 5.21
N SER A 52 1.00 -28.47 5.41
CA SER A 52 -0.35 -28.49 4.84
C SER A 52 -1.25 -27.37 5.37
N ALA A 53 -0.99 -26.85 6.58
CA ALA A 53 -1.81 -25.77 7.15
C ALA A 53 -1.57 -24.42 6.45
N VAL A 54 -0.36 -24.17 5.94
CA VAL A 54 -0.06 -22.96 5.16
C VAL A 54 -0.63 -23.09 3.75
N GLN A 55 -0.40 -24.25 3.11
CA GLN A 55 -0.92 -24.54 1.77
C GLN A 55 -2.45 -24.56 1.71
N TYR A 56 -3.13 -24.83 2.82
CA TYR A 56 -4.58 -24.72 2.92
C TYR A 56 -5.11 -23.29 2.74
N HIS A 57 -4.33 -22.29 3.15
CA HIS A 57 -4.73 -20.87 3.05
C HIS A 57 -4.12 -20.16 1.84
N PHE A 58 -2.89 -20.53 1.48
CA PHE A 58 -2.14 -19.93 0.39
C PHE A 58 -1.38 -21.02 -0.36
N SER A 59 -1.85 -21.30 -1.57
CA SER A 59 -1.26 -22.33 -2.44
C SER A 59 0.11 -21.90 -2.95
N THR A 60 0.31 -20.60 -3.15
CA THR A 60 1.55 -20.03 -3.66
C THR A 60 2.02 -18.83 -2.84
N ARG A 61 3.30 -18.48 -3.03
CA ARG A 61 3.91 -17.29 -2.44
C ARG A 61 3.23 -16.02 -2.98
N ASP A 62 2.92 -16.00 -4.27
CA ASP A 62 2.31 -14.84 -4.93
C ASP A 62 0.89 -14.60 -4.44
N GLU A 63 0.11 -15.67 -4.17
CA GLU A 63 -1.23 -15.56 -3.58
C GLU A 63 -1.17 -14.91 -2.18
N LEU A 64 -0.20 -15.30 -1.35
CA LEU A 64 0.02 -14.71 -0.04
C LEU A 64 0.41 -13.22 -0.15
N ILE A 65 1.32 -12.87 -1.07
CA ILE A 65 1.75 -11.49 -1.28
C ILE A 65 0.59 -10.63 -1.76
N GLN A 66 -0.17 -11.09 -2.76
CA GLN A 66 -1.34 -10.39 -3.27
C GLN A 66 -2.40 -10.22 -2.17
N ALA A 67 -2.64 -11.23 -1.33
CA ALA A 67 -3.56 -11.12 -0.21
C ALA A 67 -3.14 -10.04 0.80
N ILE A 68 -1.84 -9.91 1.10
CA ILE A 68 -1.31 -8.86 1.97
C ILE A 68 -1.55 -7.49 1.32
N LEU A 69 -1.17 -7.33 0.05
CA LEU A 69 -1.35 -6.08 -0.70
C LEU A 69 -2.82 -5.66 -0.78
N THR A 70 -3.72 -6.58 -1.09
CA THR A 70 -5.16 -6.33 -1.16
C THR A 70 -5.72 -5.86 0.19
N ARG A 71 -5.34 -6.50 1.31
CA ARG A 71 -5.79 -6.09 2.65
C ARG A 71 -5.41 -4.64 2.96
N HIS A 72 -4.20 -4.22 2.58
CA HIS A 72 -3.77 -2.83 2.77
C HIS A 72 -4.45 -1.88 1.78
N ALA A 73 -4.60 -2.27 0.52
CA ALA A 73 -5.33 -1.49 -0.47
C ALA A 73 -6.78 -1.24 -0.05
N GLU A 74 -7.47 -2.24 0.51
CA GLU A 74 -8.82 -2.09 1.07
C GLU A 74 -8.85 -1.12 2.25
N ALA A 75 -7.82 -1.10 3.10
CA ALA A 75 -7.74 -0.16 4.20
C ALA A 75 -7.53 1.28 3.73
N ILE A 76 -6.62 1.47 2.77
CA ILE A 76 -6.38 2.76 2.12
C ILE A 76 -7.63 3.22 1.34
N GLU A 77 -8.35 2.31 0.70
CA GLU A 77 -9.60 2.59 -0.01
C GLU A 77 -10.68 3.18 0.91
N ARG A 78 -10.80 2.69 2.16
CA ARG A 78 -11.76 3.24 3.14
C ARG A 78 -11.51 4.72 3.44
N HIS A 79 -10.25 5.15 3.41
CA HIS A 79 -9.88 6.56 3.58
C HIS A 79 -10.02 7.36 2.28
N ARG A 80 -9.62 6.78 1.14
CA ARG A 80 -9.62 7.47 -0.16
C ARG A 80 -11.02 7.70 -0.72
N ALA A 81 -11.92 6.74 -0.57
CA ALA A 81 -13.27 6.81 -1.14
C ALA A 81 -14.06 8.08 -0.70
N PRO A 82 -14.17 8.43 0.59
CA PRO A 82 -14.85 9.65 1.00
C PRO A 82 -14.13 10.92 0.54
N MET A 83 -12.79 10.94 0.53
CA MET A 83 -12.02 12.09 0.04
C MET A 83 -12.23 12.33 -1.46
N ALA A 84 -12.18 11.28 -2.28
CA ALA A 84 -12.40 11.37 -3.71
C ALA A 84 -13.83 11.83 -4.05
N ALA A 85 -14.83 11.39 -3.28
CA ALA A 85 -16.21 11.85 -3.45
C ALA A 85 -16.39 13.33 -3.08
N ALA A 86 -15.72 13.80 -2.03
CA ALA A 86 -15.73 15.21 -1.65
C ALA A 86 -15.06 16.09 -2.71
N LEU A 87 -13.93 15.63 -3.27
CA LEU A 87 -13.20 16.33 -4.32
C LEU A 87 -14.01 16.46 -5.61
N GLU A 88 -14.78 15.42 -5.97
CA GLU A 88 -15.69 15.47 -7.12
C GLU A 88 -16.78 16.55 -6.95
N GLY A 89 -17.24 16.78 -5.73
CA GLY A 89 -18.27 17.76 -5.40
C GLY A 89 -17.78 19.21 -5.30
N SER A 90 -16.46 19.47 -5.24
CA SER A 90 -15.92 20.81 -4.98
C SER A 90 -15.77 21.71 -6.21
N GLY A 91 -16.01 21.19 -7.42
CA GLY A 91 -15.86 21.94 -8.67
C GLY A 91 -14.44 21.89 -9.21
N GLU A 92 -13.72 23.02 -9.23
CA GLU A 92 -12.36 23.08 -9.76
C GLU A 92 -11.37 22.38 -8.81
N VAL A 93 -10.71 21.33 -9.32
CA VAL A 93 -9.76 20.51 -8.55
C VAL A 93 -8.35 21.07 -8.68
N SER A 94 -7.77 21.53 -7.58
CA SER A 94 -6.37 21.94 -7.57
C SER A 94 -5.43 20.72 -7.59
N LEU A 95 -4.20 20.92 -8.05
CA LEU A 95 -3.17 19.86 -7.96
C LEU A 95 -2.96 19.39 -6.53
N ARG A 96 -2.94 20.34 -5.59
CA ARG A 96 -2.63 20.04 -4.20
C ARG A 96 -3.72 19.15 -3.60
N ASP A 97 -4.98 19.44 -3.90
CA ASP A 97 -6.11 18.64 -3.41
C ASP A 97 -6.14 17.24 -4.04
N TRP A 98 -5.83 17.16 -5.35
CA TRP A 98 -5.68 15.89 -6.04
C TRP A 98 -4.54 15.03 -5.45
N ILE A 99 -3.35 15.62 -5.26
CA ILE A 99 -2.20 14.94 -4.65
C ILE A 99 -2.49 14.55 -3.20
N ALA A 100 -3.20 15.39 -2.44
CA ALA A 100 -3.63 15.07 -1.08
C ALA A 100 -4.51 13.82 -1.05
N CYS A 101 -5.44 13.66 -2.00
CA CYS A 101 -6.26 12.44 -2.14
C CYS A 101 -5.45 11.18 -2.51
N VAL A 102 -4.27 11.33 -3.10
CA VAL A 102 -3.34 10.21 -3.35
C VAL A 102 -2.61 9.82 -2.07
N ILE A 103 -2.14 10.80 -1.29
CA ILE A 103 -1.17 10.59 -0.20
C ILE A 103 -1.84 10.37 1.15
N VAL A 104 -2.78 11.23 1.54
CA VAL A 104 -3.39 11.22 2.88
C VAL A 104 -3.98 9.86 3.25
N PRO A 105 -4.71 9.14 2.36
CA PRO A 105 -5.23 7.81 2.67
C PRO A 105 -4.15 6.78 3.05
N SER A 106 -2.96 6.88 2.45
CA SER A 106 -1.83 6.01 2.80
C SER A 106 -1.25 6.38 4.17
N ILE A 107 -1.20 7.68 4.49
CA ILE A 107 -0.71 8.18 5.78
C ILE A 107 -1.65 7.79 6.92
N GLU A 108 -2.97 7.95 6.75
CA GLU A 108 -3.97 7.52 7.75
C GLU A 108 -3.88 6.01 7.98
N HIS A 109 -3.73 5.21 6.93
CA HIS A 109 -3.52 3.77 7.07
C HIS A 109 -2.24 3.42 7.85
N HIS A 110 -1.14 4.15 7.63
CA HIS A 110 0.08 3.96 8.45
C HIS A 110 -0.12 4.36 9.92
N ILE A 111 -0.92 5.38 10.21
CA ILE A 111 -1.29 5.76 11.57
C ILE A 111 -2.14 4.65 12.23
N GLU A 112 -3.12 4.10 11.50
CA GLU A 112 -3.99 3.01 11.97
C GLU A 112 -3.23 1.71 12.26
N LEU A 113 -2.18 1.40 11.48
CA LEU A 113 -1.32 0.25 11.74
C LEU A 113 -0.56 0.34 13.07
N GLY A 114 -0.36 1.55 13.59
CA GLY A 114 0.36 1.79 14.84
C GLY A 114 1.87 1.55 14.74
N THR A 115 2.52 1.47 15.90
CA THR A 115 3.98 1.25 16.01
C THR A 115 4.28 0.10 16.97
N PRO A 116 5.08 -0.89 16.57
CA PRO A 116 5.73 -1.04 15.25
C PRO A 116 4.76 -1.55 14.16
N SER A 117 5.08 -1.23 12.91
CA SER A 117 4.49 -1.84 11.71
C SER A 117 5.59 -2.30 10.75
N TRP A 118 5.20 -3.05 9.71
CA TRP A 118 6.12 -3.60 8.70
C TRP A 118 5.70 -3.32 7.25
N TYR A 119 4.52 -2.74 7.04
CA TYR A 119 3.93 -2.56 5.72
C TYR A 119 4.76 -1.63 4.83
N GLY A 120 5.31 -0.53 5.36
CA GLY A 120 6.10 0.42 4.59
C GLY A 120 7.36 -0.24 4.03
N ARG A 121 8.13 -0.93 4.89
CA ARG A 121 9.33 -1.67 4.47
C ARG A 121 9.00 -2.87 3.56
N PHE A 122 7.90 -3.57 3.82
CA PHE A 122 7.39 -4.61 2.92
C PHE A 122 7.12 -4.05 1.51
N LEU A 123 6.44 -2.90 1.43
CA LEU A 123 6.09 -2.27 0.15
C LEU A 123 7.34 -1.78 -0.58
N ALA A 124 8.32 -1.21 0.13
CA ALA A 124 9.60 -0.77 -0.44
C ALA A 124 10.41 -1.94 -1.04
N GLN A 125 10.36 -3.12 -0.43
CA GLN A 125 10.95 -4.34 -0.99
C GLN A 125 10.17 -4.83 -2.22
N ALA A 126 8.84 -4.66 -2.25
CA ALA A 126 8.00 -5.17 -3.33
C ALA A 126 8.13 -4.33 -4.61
N VAL A 127 8.24 -3.00 -4.50
CA VAL A 127 8.24 -2.11 -5.68
C VAL A 127 9.51 -2.19 -6.52
N VAL A 128 10.61 -2.72 -5.98
CA VAL A 128 11.88 -2.89 -6.73
C VAL A 128 11.88 -4.14 -7.61
N GLU A 129 11.16 -5.20 -7.23
CA GLU A 129 11.03 -6.43 -8.03
C GLU A 129 9.95 -6.24 -9.12
N PRO A 130 10.24 -6.44 -10.43
CA PRO A 130 9.28 -6.15 -11.50
C PRO A 130 7.92 -6.86 -11.40
N SER A 131 7.91 -8.15 -11.08
CA SER A 131 6.70 -8.96 -10.88
C SER A 131 5.86 -8.46 -9.71
N LEU A 132 6.50 -8.18 -8.57
CA LEU A 132 5.80 -7.72 -7.36
C LEU A 132 5.34 -6.27 -7.49
N ARG A 133 6.09 -5.41 -8.19
CA ARG A 133 5.68 -4.05 -8.52
C ARG A 133 4.38 -4.05 -9.31
N GLU A 134 4.19 -5.00 -10.22
CA GLU A 134 2.93 -5.16 -10.94
C GLU A 134 1.79 -5.47 -9.96
N TYR A 135 1.98 -6.40 -9.02
CA TYR A 135 0.96 -6.67 -7.99
C TYR A 135 0.66 -5.44 -7.12
N VAL A 136 1.66 -4.64 -6.77
CA VAL A 136 1.47 -3.39 -6.03
C VAL A 136 0.59 -2.42 -6.81
N ILE A 137 0.90 -2.22 -8.10
CA ILE A 137 0.13 -1.36 -9.02
C ILE A 137 -1.30 -1.86 -9.14
N GLN A 138 -1.50 -3.15 -9.39
CA GLN A 138 -2.82 -3.76 -9.52
C GLN A 138 -3.66 -3.59 -8.25
N ALA A 139 -3.07 -3.81 -7.07
CA ALA A 139 -3.79 -3.70 -5.81
C ALA A 139 -4.17 -2.25 -5.46
N HIS A 140 -3.26 -1.28 -5.65
CA HIS A 140 -3.44 0.08 -5.10
C HIS A 140 -3.97 1.10 -6.11
N LEU A 141 -3.70 0.91 -7.41
CA LEU A 141 -4.02 1.88 -8.46
C LEU A 141 -5.25 1.49 -9.31
N ARG A 142 -5.84 0.30 -9.07
CA ARG A 142 -7.06 -0.13 -9.78
C ARG A 142 -8.32 -0.11 -8.93
N THR A 143 -8.22 0.38 -7.70
CA THR A 143 -9.38 0.52 -6.80
C THR A 143 -10.42 1.49 -7.39
N PRO A 144 -11.71 1.36 -7.03
CA PRO A 144 -12.75 2.26 -7.51
C PRO A 144 -12.46 3.73 -7.24
N SER A 145 -12.03 4.08 -6.01
CA SER A 145 -11.72 5.47 -5.67
C SER A 145 -10.52 6.03 -6.42
N PHE A 146 -9.48 5.23 -6.69
CA PHE A 146 -8.33 5.68 -7.46
C PHE A 146 -8.69 5.95 -8.93
N ARG A 147 -9.49 5.07 -9.53
CA ARG A 147 -9.99 5.27 -10.91
C ARG A 147 -10.82 6.54 -11.04
N ARG A 148 -11.65 6.85 -10.04
CA ARG A 148 -12.38 8.12 -9.99
C ARG A 148 -11.42 9.30 -9.82
N LEU A 149 -10.44 9.19 -8.92
CA LEU A 149 -9.45 10.24 -8.70
C LEU A 149 -8.64 10.57 -9.97
N GLU A 150 -8.27 9.58 -10.78
CA GLU A 150 -7.59 9.80 -12.07
C GLU A 150 -8.46 10.61 -13.05
N GLN A 151 -9.79 10.49 -13.00
CA GLN A 151 -10.71 11.30 -13.83
C GLN A 151 -10.77 12.76 -13.38
N LEU A 152 -10.45 13.04 -12.11
CA LEU A 152 -10.42 14.38 -11.52
C LEU A 152 -9.04 15.03 -11.63
N ARG A 153 -8.05 14.37 -12.24
CA ARG A 153 -6.68 14.88 -12.33
C ARG A 153 -6.66 16.18 -13.15
N PRO A 154 -6.19 17.30 -12.59
CA PRO A 154 -6.14 18.55 -13.34
C PRO A 154 -5.19 18.42 -14.53
N PRO A 155 -5.55 18.95 -15.72
CA PRO A 155 -4.73 18.86 -16.92
C PRO A 155 -3.40 19.59 -16.72
N ARG A 156 -2.35 19.11 -17.39
CA ARG A 156 -1.01 19.72 -17.38
C ARG A 156 -0.53 20.03 -18.78
N GLY A 157 0.30 21.07 -18.91
CA GLY A 157 0.87 21.49 -20.20
C GLY A 157 1.57 20.37 -20.97
N GLN A 158 2.31 19.50 -20.27
CA GLN A 158 3.07 18.40 -20.87
C GLN A 158 2.42 17.01 -20.69
N ASP A 159 1.13 16.93 -20.35
CA ASP A 159 0.41 15.64 -20.23
C ASP A 159 0.39 14.84 -21.56
N ARG A 160 0.71 15.49 -22.68
CA ARG A 160 0.80 14.86 -24.01
C ARG A 160 2.06 14.02 -24.20
N ASP A 161 3.05 14.12 -23.32
CA ASP A 161 4.23 13.26 -23.31
C ASP A 161 4.00 12.05 -22.40
N PRO A 162 3.75 10.85 -22.95
CA PRO A 162 3.46 9.66 -22.15
C PRO A 162 4.66 9.19 -21.36
N GLU A 163 5.88 9.40 -21.86
CA GLU A 163 7.10 8.96 -21.18
C GLU A 163 7.34 9.82 -19.93
N LEU A 164 7.19 11.14 -20.07
CA LEU A 164 7.35 12.07 -18.95
C LEU A 164 6.28 11.85 -17.87
N THR A 165 5.03 11.62 -18.29
CA THR A 165 3.93 11.30 -17.36
C THR A 165 4.21 9.99 -16.60
N ALA A 166 4.68 8.95 -17.30
CA ALA A 166 5.03 7.68 -16.68
C ALA A 166 6.21 7.82 -15.70
N ARG A 167 7.24 8.61 -16.04
CA ARG A 167 8.37 8.91 -15.16
C ARG A 167 7.93 9.69 -13.93
N ASN A 168 7.07 10.70 -14.08
CA ASN A 168 6.53 11.46 -12.94
C ASN A 168 5.74 10.56 -11.98
N ALA A 169 4.88 9.68 -12.51
CA ALA A 169 4.14 8.70 -11.71
C ALA A 169 5.10 7.73 -10.99
N ALA A 170 6.14 7.25 -11.67
CA ALA A 170 7.14 6.38 -11.07
C ALA A 170 7.90 7.08 -9.93
N MET A 171 8.38 8.31 -10.13
CA MET A 171 9.07 9.10 -9.10
C MET A 171 8.15 9.39 -7.90
N THR A 172 6.90 9.78 -8.15
CA THR A 172 5.87 9.98 -7.12
C THR A 172 5.68 8.73 -6.27
N ARG A 173 5.51 7.57 -6.92
CA ARG A 173 5.37 6.29 -6.23
C ARG A 173 6.62 5.95 -5.41
N GLN A 174 7.83 6.18 -5.94
CA GLN A 174 9.06 5.91 -5.18
C GLN A 174 9.18 6.80 -3.95
N LEU A 175 8.86 8.10 -4.06
CA LEU A 175 8.88 9.01 -2.92
C LEU A 175 7.90 8.58 -1.83
N ILE A 176 6.65 8.27 -2.19
CA ILE A 176 5.65 7.82 -1.21
C ILE A 176 6.11 6.55 -0.49
N VAL A 177 6.53 5.53 -1.24
CA VAL A 177 6.87 4.22 -0.68
C VAL A 177 8.13 4.28 0.17
N HIS A 178 9.22 4.86 -0.35
CA HIS A 178 10.51 4.81 0.34
C HIS A 178 10.56 5.75 1.54
N MET A 179 9.97 6.96 1.46
CA MET A 179 9.93 7.85 2.63
C MET A 179 9.04 7.29 3.75
N SER A 180 7.95 6.59 3.41
CA SER A 180 7.13 5.88 4.41
C SER A 180 7.88 4.72 5.04
N ALA A 181 8.65 3.96 4.27
CA ALA A 181 9.48 2.88 4.78
C ALA A 181 10.59 3.37 5.72
N GLU A 182 11.22 4.50 5.42
CA GLU A 182 12.22 5.14 6.28
C GLU A 182 11.62 5.57 7.62
N LEU A 183 10.48 6.29 7.60
CA LEU A 183 9.80 6.71 8.83
C LEU A 183 9.32 5.50 9.65
N GLU A 184 8.76 4.48 9.01
CA GLU A 184 8.38 3.23 9.68
C GLU A 184 9.59 2.56 10.35
N ALA A 185 10.75 2.55 9.70
CA ALA A 185 11.99 1.99 10.26
C ALA A 185 12.49 2.80 11.46
N ASP A 186 12.41 4.13 11.40
CA ASP A 186 12.77 5.02 12.51
C ASP A 186 11.90 4.80 13.75
N LEU A 187 10.59 4.64 13.54
CA LEU A 187 9.62 4.36 14.59
C LEU A 187 9.84 2.95 15.19
N ALA A 188 9.99 1.94 14.33
CA ALA A 188 10.23 0.56 14.78
C ALA A 188 11.56 0.41 15.53
N GLY A 189 12.59 1.18 15.14
CA GLY A 189 13.89 1.21 15.79
C GLY A 189 13.97 2.12 17.03
N GLY A 190 12.90 2.86 17.35
CA GLY A 190 12.87 3.79 18.49
C GLY A 190 13.69 5.06 18.31
N ARG A 191 14.11 5.40 17.07
CA ARG A 191 14.75 6.69 16.76
C ARG A 191 13.77 7.85 16.93
N ILE A 192 12.49 7.60 16.65
CA ILE A 192 11.39 8.50 16.94
C ILE A 192 10.52 7.83 18.04
N PRO A 193 10.20 8.54 19.14
CA PRO A 193 9.33 7.99 20.18
C PRO A 193 7.96 7.61 19.64
N ALA A 194 7.39 6.48 20.08
CA ALA A 194 6.06 6.04 19.64
C ALA A 194 4.94 7.07 19.94
N ALA A 195 5.10 7.88 21.00
CA ALA A 195 4.19 8.98 21.32
C ALA A 195 4.16 10.10 20.26
N GLU A 196 5.20 10.19 19.41
CA GLU A 196 5.31 11.17 18.32
C GLU A 196 4.96 10.56 16.95
N ALA A 197 4.56 9.28 16.90
CA ALA A 197 4.33 8.54 15.66
C ALA A 197 3.29 9.23 14.77
N GLU A 198 2.11 9.54 15.30
CA GLU A 198 1.04 10.17 14.53
C GLU A 198 1.48 11.53 13.97
N ARG A 199 2.11 12.38 14.80
CA ARG A 199 2.63 13.69 14.38
C ARG A 199 3.65 13.54 13.25
N SER A 200 4.54 12.56 13.35
CA SER A 200 5.57 12.29 12.35
C SER A 200 4.97 11.83 11.02
N TRP A 201 3.97 10.94 11.06
CA TRP A 201 3.23 10.51 9.87
C TRP A 201 2.49 11.67 9.19
N ARG A 202 1.78 12.49 9.96
CA ARG A 202 1.09 13.69 9.43
C ARG A 202 2.07 14.67 8.78
N ARG A 203 3.22 14.90 9.42
CA ARG A 203 4.28 15.76 8.87
C ARG A 203 4.89 15.20 7.59
N LEU A 204 5.09 13.88 7.52
CA LEU A 204 5.54 13.22 6.30
C LEU A 204 4.51 13.41 5.17
N GLY A 205 3.22 13.25 5.46
CA GLY A 205 2.14 13.51 4.50
C GLY A 205 2.20 14.90 3.89
N GLU A 206 2.27 15.95 4.72
CA GLU A 206 2.38 17.35 4.24
C GLU A 206 3.66 17.61 3.44
N THR A 207 4.76 16.99 3.84
CA THR A 207 6.06 17.11 3.15
C THR A 207 5.98 16.44 1.77
N LEU A 208 5.41 15.24 1.69
CA LEU A 208 5.21 14.51 0.43
C LEU A 208 4.26 15.27 -0.51
N ILE A 209 3.14 15.79 -0.01
CA ILE A 209 2.21 16.61 -0.81
C ILE A 209 2.95 17.78 -1.43
N THR A 210 3.72 18.52 -0.63
CA THR A 210 4.47 19.69 -1.08
C THR A 210 5.56 19.32 -2.09
N ALA A 211 6.34 18.28 -1.80
CA ALA A 211 7.41 17.81 -2.68
C ALA A 211 6.88 17.31 -4.03
N ILE A 212 5.80 16.53 -4.02
CA ILE A 212 5.20 15.96 -5.24
C ILE A 212 4.50 17.07 -6.04
N CYS A 213 3.86 18.05 -5.40
CA CYS A 213 3.35 19.24 -6.10
C CYS A 213 4.46 19.96 -6.87
N GLY A 214 5.60 20.19 -6.22
CA GLY A 214 6.77 20.82 -6.83
C GLY A 214 7.34 19.98 -7.98
N LEU A 215 7.53 18.68 -7.77
CA LEU A 215 8.03 17.74 -8.78
C LEU A 215 7.12 17.70 -10.03
N SER A 216 5.81 17.55 -9.82
CA SER A 216 4.84 17.48 -10.93
C SER A 216 4.67 18.81 -11.65
N SER A 217 4.77 19.94 -10.94
CA SER A 217 4.70 21.25 -11.60
C SER A 217 5.97 21.56 -12.40
N ALA A 218 7.14 21.17 -11.89
CA ALA A 218 8.41 21.36 -12.58
C ALA A 218 8.52 20.50 -13.84
N LEU A 219 8.02 19.26 -13.80
CA LEU A 219 8.12 18.32 -14.92
C LEU A 219 6.98 18.51 -15.93
N LEU A 220 5.73 18.58 -15.48
CA LEU A 220 4.57 18.56 -16.38
C LEU A 220 4.08 19.97 -16.74
N GLY A 221 4.66 21.01 -16.15
CA GLY A 221 4.21 22.40 -16.26
C GLY A 221 2.98 22.68 -15.39
N SER A 222 2.68 23.96 -15.20
CA SER A 222 1.33 24.39 -14.82
C SER A 222 0.42 24.28 -16.05
N ALA A 223 -0.89 24.14 -15.81
CA ALA A 223 -1.89 24.39 -16.86
C ALA A 223 -1.80 25.84 -17.36
#